data_AF-A0A8S1HFA0-F1
#
_entry.id   AF-A0A8S1HFA0-F1
#
_cell.length_a   1.000
_cell.length_b   1.000
_cell.length_c   1.000
_cell.angle_alpha   90.00
_cell.angle_beta   90.00
_cell.angle_gamma   90.00
#
_symmetry.space_group_name_H-M   'P 1'
#
loop_
_entity.id
_entity.type
_entity.pdbx_description
1 polymer ?
#
loop_
_entity_poly.entity_id
_entity_poly.type
_entity_poly.pdbx_seq_one_letter_code
_entity_poly.pdbx_strand_id
1 'polypeptide(L)'
;MEPRFRVPTVVSGQKVYFFTKSWKAVCDNEDEMIKLSRPGYRNRNEPNLTTLGPIAAPVFFNYNVPEKCADKLANFALSAGQRSDLATVGPLTDALICLSFFMPDSSYRDRAKHLCGVFFGGKHDVYELLERDDDYRSIISILSNHCLADESLPQENLEQLQLKYFILDLATSRDDYGKWKALMRFAERGYYWDTLVLITLGERFHNVNVELRKRLINKIVHLGWCSNVYCS
;
A
#
# COMPACT_ATOMS: atom_id res chain seq x y z
N MET A 1 -16.45 -16.46 11.89
CA MET A 1 -14.99 -16.25 12.04
C MET A 1 -14.63 -15.22 10.97
N GLU A 2 -14.16 -14.02 11.35
CA GLU A 2 -13.73 -13.02 10.35
C GLU A 2 -12.62 -13.63 9.48
N PRO A 3 -12.65 -13.45 8.15
CA PRO A 3 -11.60 -13.96 7.30
C PRO A 3 -10.29 -13.27 7.65
N ARG A 4 -9.30 -14.05 8.12
CA ARG A 4 -7.97 -13.57 8.49
C ARG A 4 -7.14 -13.29 7.24
N PHE A 5 -7.41 -12.19 6.55
CA PHE A 5 -6.61 -11.78 5.40
C PHE A 5 -5.65 -10.63 5.72
N ARG A 6 -5.78 -9.97 6.89
CA ARG A 6 -4.94 -8.83 7.29
C ARG A 6 -3.62 -9.25 7.95
N VAL A 7 -2.89 -10.17 7.34
CA VAL A 7 -1.65 -10.70 7.91
C VAL A 7 -0.45 -10.00 7.25
N PRO A 8 0.26 -9.11 7.97
CA PRO A 8 1.47 -8.52 7.44
C PRO A 8 2.58 -9.56 7.31
N THR A 9 3.47 -9.33 6.36
CA THR A 9 4.57 -10.23 6.03
C THR A 9 5.90 -9.49 6.19
N VAL A 10 6.96 -10.21 6.57
CA VAL A 10 8.32 -9.66 6.57
C VAL A 10 9.07 -10.25 5.39
N VAL A 11 9.57 -9.39 4.50
CA VAL A 11 10.36 -9.78 3.33
C VAL A 11 11.60 -8.90 3.29
N SER A 12 12.79 -9.52 3.34
CA SER A 12 14.08 -8.82 3.37
C SER A 12 14.16 -7.72 4.43
N GLY A 13 13.70 -8.02 5.65
CA GLY A 13 13.71 -7.09 6.79
C GLY A 13 12.62 -6.00 6.76
N GLN A 14 11.83 -5.90 5.69
CA GLN A 14 10.71 -4.96 5.61
C GLN A 14 9.40 -5.60 5.99
N LYS A 15 8.65 -4.92 6.85
CA LYS A 15 7.25 -5.25 7.14
C LYS A 15 6.35 -4.71 6.02
N VAL A 16 5.60 -5.58 5.36
CA VAL A 16 4.78 -5.27 4.19
C VAL A 16 3.43 -5.97 4.29
N TYR A 17 2.36 -5.22 4.02
CA TYR A 17 0.97 -5.68 4.01
C TYR A 17 0.36 -5.60 2.61
N PHE A 18 0.25 -4.40 2.04
CA PHE A 18 -0.51 -4.17 0.81
C PHE A 18 0.20 -4.72 -0.43
N PHE A 19 1.52 -4.52 -0.52
CA PHE A 19 2.27 -4.73 -1.75
C PHE A 19 3.39 -5.77 -1.60
N THR A 20 3.15 -6.84 -0.81
CA THR A 20 4.15 -7.90 -0.53
C THR A 20 4.76 -8.50 -1.79
N LYS A 21 3.93 -8.87 -2.78
CA LYS A 21 4.43 -9.46 -4.04
C LYS A 21 5.25 -8.45 -4.86
N SER A 22 4.90 -7.17 -4.81
CA SER A 22 5.70 -6.12 -5.47
C SER A 22 7.04 -5.91 -4.77
N TRP A 23 7.06 -5.93 -3.43
CA TRP A 23 8.31 -5.80 -2.69
C TRP A 23 9.23 -7.01 -2.91
N LYS A 24 8.66 -8.22 -2.89
CA LYS A 24 9.40 -9.43 -3.24
C LYS A 24 10.02 -9.35 -4.64
N ALA A 25 9.27 -8.87 -5.64
CA ALA A 25 9.81 -8.69 -6.98
C ALA A 25 10.97 -7.67 -7.03
N VAL A 26 10.92 -6.60 -6.22
CA VAL A 26 12.03 -5.66 -6.06
C VAL A 26 13.27 -6.35 -5.48
N CYS A 27 13.09 -7.17 -4.44
CA CYS A 27 14.19 -7.91 -3.83
C CYS A 27 14.78 -8.96 -4.80
N ASP A 28 13.92 -9.72 -5.50
CA ASP A 28 14.35 -10.77 -6.42
C ASP A 28 15.07 -10.20 -7.66
N ASN A 29 14.93 -8.90 -7.95
CA ASN A 29 15.54 -8.20 -9.09
C ASN A 29 16.45 -7.03 -8.66
N GLU A 30 17.09 -7.12 -7.49
CA GLU A 30 17.89 -6.04 -6.91
C GLU A 30 18.93 -5.47 -7.88
N ASP A 31 19.69 -6.31 -8.58
CA ASP A 31 20.71 -5.89 -9.54
C ASP A 31 20.15 -5.03 -10.68
N GLU A 32 18.95 -5.36 -11.16
CA GLU A 32 18.29 -4.61 -12.22
C GLU A 32 17.77 -3.27 -11.70
N MET A 33 17.25 -3.25 -10.46
CA MET A 33 16.86 -2.01 -9.78
C MET A 33 18.05 -1.08 -9.57
N ILE A 34 19.24 -1.61 -9.25
CA ILE A 34 20.48 -0.84 -9.12
C ILE A 34 20.91 -0.26 -10.47
N LYS A 35 20.76 -0.99 -11.58
CA LYS A 35 21.08 -0.44 -12.91
C LYS A 35 20.14 0.70 -13.28
N LEU A 36 18.85 0.55 -13.00
CA LEU A 36 17.82 1.55 -13.30
C LEU A 36 17.91 2.82 -12.43
N SER A 37 18.54 2.73 -11.25
CA SER A 37 18.76 3.90 -10.37
C SER A 37 19.85 4.85 -10.88
N ARG A 38 20.71 4.40 -11.81
CA ARG A 38 21.86 5.18 -12.29
C ARG A 38 21.42 6.35 -13.18
N PRO A 39 21.98 7.56 -12.97
CA PRO A 39 21.76 8.69 -13.87
C PRO A 39 22.15 8.32 -15.31
N GLY A 40 21.23 8.48 -16.26
CA GLY A 40 21.49 8.22 -17.70
C GLY A 40 20.91 6.92 -18.26
N TYR A 41 20.52 5.94 -17.43
CA TYR A 41 19.80 4.75 -17.90
C TYR A 41 18.35 5.07 -18.32
N ARG A 42 17.83 6.21 -17.86
CA ARG A 42 16.46 6.72 -18.08
C ARG A 42 16.07 6.98 -19.55
N ASN A 43 17.04 7.15 -20.44
CA ASN A 43 16.79 7.66 -21.80
C ASN A 43 16.98 6.63 -22.92
N ARG A 44 17.40 5.38 -22.63
CA ARG A 44 17.84 4.49 -23.71
C ARG A 44 17.05 3.20 -23.89
N ASN A 45 16.36 2.70 -22.88
CA ASN A 45 15.48 1.54 -23.01
C ASN A 45 14.37 1.70 -21.98
N GLU A 46 13.11 1.73 -22.40
CA GLU A 46 12.01 1.50 -21.46
C GLU A 46 12.32 0.17 -20.74
N PRO A 47 12.52 0.16 -19.41
CA PRO A 47 12.73 -1.10 -18.71
C PRO A 47 11.58 -2.02 -19.05
N ASN A 48 11.85 -3.31 -19.28
CA ASN A 48 10.81 -4.29 -19.53
C ASN A 48 10.00 -4.44 -18.22
N LEU A 49 8.99 -3.59 -18.04
CA LEU A 49 8.17 -3.41 -16.83
C LEU A 49 7.40 -4.69 -16.44
N THR A 50 7.45 -5.72 -17.29
CA THR A 50 6.89 -7.05 -17.05
C THR A 50 7.61 -7.79 -15.93
N THR A 51 8.91 -7.57 -15.72
CA THR A 51 9.72 -8.35 -14.77
C THR A 51 9.74 -7.75 -13.36
N LEU A 52 9.74 -6.41 -13.26
CA LEU A 52 9.82 -5.68 -11.98
C LEU A 52 8.46 -5.49 -11.30
N GLY A 53 7.38 -5.86 -11.99
CA GLY A 53 6.01 -5.58 -11.58
C GLY A 53 5.64 -4.11 -11.87
N PRO A 54 4.38 -3.84 -12.24
CA PRO A 54 3.94 -2.50 -12.69
C PRO A 54 3.95 -1.40 -11.60
N ILE A 55 4.31 -1.76 -10.36
CA ILE A 55 4.28 -0.88 -9.18
C ILE A 55 5.69 -0.48 -8.73
N ALA A 56 6.69 -1.35 -8.88
CA ALA A 56 8.04 -1.12 -8.38
C ALA A 56 8.77 0.02 -9.12
N ALA A 57 8.67 0.07 -10.44
CA ALA A 57 9.40 1.03 -11.25
C ALA A 57 8.92 2.48 -11.04
N PRO A 58 7.61 2.80 -11.00
CA PRO A 58 7.12 4.14 -10.63
C PRO A 58 7.60 4.59 -9.24
N VAL A 59 7.67 3.66 -8.28
CA VAL A 59 8.03 3.93 -6.88
C VAL A 59 9.51 4.31 -6.69
N PHE A 60 10.42 3.65 -7.40
CA PHE A 60 11.86 3.92 -7.25
C PHE A 60 12.41 4.98 -8.21
N PHE A 61 11.83 5.12 -9.41
CA PHE A 61 12.46 5.88 -10.48
C PHE A 61 11.68 7.11 -10.91
N ASN A 62 10.58 7.43 -10.23
CA ASN A 62 9.75 8.60 -10.51
C ASN A 62 9.29 8.64 -11.97
N TYR A 63 9.00 7.46 -12.54
CA TYR A 63 8.24 7.37 -13.79
C TYR A 63 6.83 7.90 -13.55
N ASN A 64 6.22 8.52 -14.56
CA ASN A 64 4.80 8.84 -14.53
C ASN A 64 4.04 7.56 -14.16
N VAL A 65 3.17 7.65 -13.14
CA VAL A 65 2.33 6.53 -12.76
C VAL A 65 1.52 6.17 -14.01
N PRO A 66 1.56 4.92 -14.50
CA PRO A 66 0.81 4.58 -15.70
C PRO A 66 -0.66 4.89 -15.48
N GLU A 67 -1.31 5.55 -16.44
CA GLU A 67 -2.73 5.94 -16.42
C GLU A 67 -3.68 4.77 -16.08
N LYS A 68 -3.21 3.52 -16.26
CA LYS A 68 -3.93 2.27 -16.00
C LYS A 68 -3.45 1.50 -14.75
N CYS A 69 -2.89 2.17 -13.75
CA CYS A 69 -2.38 1.48 -12.54
C CYS A 69 -3.51 0.79 -11.76
N ALA A 70 -4.68 1.43 -11.63
CA ALA A 70 -5.88 0.84 -11.01
C ALA A 70 -6.27 -0.50 -11.67
N ASP A 71 -6.30 -0.53 -13.01
CA ASP A 71 -6.61 -1.73 -13.78
C ASP A 71 -5.55 -2.82 -13.57
N LYS A 72 -4.27 -2.47 -13.53
CA LYS A 72 -3.19 -3.45 -13.29
C LYS A 72 -3.28 -4.04 -11.88
N LEU A 73 -3.56 -3.22 -10.86
CA LEU A 73 -3.78 -3.67 -9.49
C LEU A 73 -4.99 -4.60 -9.39
N ALA A 74 -6.11 -4.21 -10.00
CA ALA A 74 -7.34 -4.99 -10.01
C ALA A 74 -7.19 -6.32 -10.76
N ASN A 75 -6.56 -6.31 -11.94
CA ASN A 75 -6.30 -7.52 -12.72
C ASN A 75 -5.35 -8.46 -11.98
N PHE A 76 -4.35 -7.92 -11.28
CA PHE A 76 -3.48 -8.72 -10.42
C PHE A 76 -4.27 -9.37 -9.28
N ALA A 77 -5.12 -8.62 -8.59
CA ALA A 77 -5.99 -9.15 -7.55
C ALA A 77 -6.96 -10.22 -8.08
N LEU A 78 -7.59 -9.99 -9.24
CA LEU A 78 -8.46 -10.97 -9.91
C LEU A 78 -7.70 -12.26 -10.24
N SER A 79 -6.47 -12.16 -10.76
CA SER A 79 -5.63 -13.31 -11.08
C SER A 79 -5.23 -14.11 -9.83
N ALA A 80 -5.01 -13.43 -8.70
CA ALA A 80 -4.71 -14.08 -7.42
C ALA A 80 -5.95 -14.74 -6.82
N GLY A 81 -7.11 -14.08 -6.93
CA GLY A 81 -8.38 -14.60 -6.44
C GLY A 81 -8.90 -15.79 -7.23
N GLN A 82 -8.59 -15.92 -8.53
CA GLN A 82 -8.81 -17.15 -9.29
C GLN A 82 -8.05 -18.35 -8.69
N ARG A 83 -6.96 -18.11 -7.96
CA ARG A 83 -6.19 -19.12 -7.21
C ARG A 83 -6.65 -19.26 -5.75
N SER A 84 -7.78 -18.64 -5.39
CA SER A 84 -8.33 -18.59 -4.02
C SER A 84 -7.37 -18.04 -2.96
N ASP A 85 -6.43 -17.19 -3.36
CA ASP A 85 -5.43 -16.58 -2.46
C ASP A 85 -6.00 -15.32 -1.80
N LEU A 86 -6.92 -15.50 -0.84
CA LEU A 86 -7.52 -14.39 -0.07
C LEU A 86 -6.48 -13.55 0.67
N ALA A 87 -5.34 -14.14 1.05
CA ALA A 87 -4.21 -13.44 1.65
C ALA A 87 -3.54 -12.45 0.67
N THR A 88 -3.76 -12.58 -0.63
CA THR A 88 -3.36 -11.56 -1.63
C THR A 88 -4.53 -10.66 -2.03
N VAL A 89 -5.74 -11.21 -2.17
CA VAL A 89 -6.90 -10.42 -2.62
C VAL A 89 -7.31 -9.38 -1.58
N GLY A 90 -7.32 -9.74 -0.29
CA GLY A 90 -7.68 -8.84 0.80
C GLY A 90 -6.81 -7.58 0.86
N PRO A 91 -5.48 -7.71 0.99
CA PRO A 91 -4.59 -6.55 1.01
C PRO A 91 -4.69 -5.68 -0.24
N LEU A 92 -4.84 -6.26 -1.44
CA LEU A 92 -4.99 -5.47 -2.66
C LEU A 92 -6.34 -4.75 -2.74
N THR A 93 -7.40 -5.35 -2.20
CA THR A 93 -8.71 -4.71 -2.07
C THR A 93 -8.62 -3.53 -1.11
N ASP A 94 -8.01 -3.73 0.07
CA ASP A 94 -7.73 -2.65 1.02
C ASP A 94 -6.85 -1.54 0.39
N ALA A 95 -5.86 -1.88 -0.45
CA ALA A 95 -5.03 -0.91 -1.16
C ALA A 95 -5.84 -0.06 -2.14
N LEU A 96 -6.74 -0.68 -2.92
CA LEU A 96 -7.63 0.03 -3.85
C LEU A 96 -8.61 0.94 -3.10
N ILE A 97 -9.11 0.51 -1.94
CA ILE A 97 -9.90 1.35 -1.04
C ILE A 97 -9.08 2.59 -0.66
N CYS A 98 -7.88 2.42 -0.09
CA CYS A 98 -6.98 3.54 0.26
C CYS A 98 -6.75 4.49 -0.93
N LEU A 99 -6.41 3.96 -2.10
CA LEU A 99 -6.13 4.75 -3.30
C LEU A 99 -7.35 5.52 -3.81
N SER A 100 -8.57 4.98 -3.65
CA SER A 100 -9.81 5.67 -4.03
C SER A 100 -10.10 6.95 -3.25
N PHE A 101 -9.41 7.18 -2.13
CA PHE A 101 -9.50 8.41 -1.33
C PHE A 101 -8.35 9.40 -1.59
N PHE A 102 -7.28 8.95 -2.26
CA PHE A 102 -6.21 9.81 -2.75
C PHE A 102 -6.45 10.27 -4.18
N MET A 103 -6.96 9.37 -5.03
CA MET A 103 -7.13 9.63 -6.45
C MET A 103 -8.54 10.15 -6.72
N PRO A 104 -8.67 11.22 -7.54
CA PRO A 104 -9.99 11.66 -8.03
C PRO A 104 -10.64 10.63 -8.97
N ASP A 105 -9.86 9.69 -9.51
CA ASP A 105 -10.32 8.68 -10.45
C ASP A 105 -11.21 7.64 -9.75
N SER A 106 -12.47 7.55 -10.17
CA SER A 106 -13.44 6.59 -9.65
C SER A 106 -13.04 5.14 -9.94
N SER A 107 -12.13 4.89 -10.90
CA SER A 107 -11.70 3.55 -11.28
C SER A 107 -11.19 2.75 -10.08
N TYR A 108 -10.43 3.34 -9.16
CA TYR A 108 -9.96 2.67 -7.94
C TYR A 108 -11.12 2.20 -7.06
N ARG A 109 -12.16 3.04 -6.91
CA ARG A 109 -13.37 2.71 -6.14
C ARG A 109 -14.18 1.61 -6.80
N ASP A 110 -14.38 1.71 -8.11
CA ASP A 110 -15.16 0.75 -8.90
C ASP A 110 -14.49 -0.64 -8.90
N ARG A 111 -13.15 -0.67 -8.99
CA ARG A 111 -12.37 -1.90 -8.88
C ARG A 111 -12.40 -2.49 -7.47
N ALA A 112 -12.27 -1.67 -6.42
CA ALA A 112 -12.45 -2.13 -5.04
C ALA A 112 -13.83 -2.76 -4.83
N LYS A 113 -14.89 -2.09 -5.31
CA LYS A 113 -16.27 -2.59 -5.26
C LYS A 113 -16.42 -3.94 -5.97
N HIS A 114 -15.84 -4.04 -7.16
CA HIS A 114 -15.87 -5.27 -7.94
C HIS A 114 -15.20 -6.43 -7.20
N LEU A 115 -14.00 -6.25 -6.65
CA LEU A 115 -13.31 -7.27 -5.86
C LEU A 115 -14.09 -7.65 -4.60
N CYS A 116 -14.69 -6.67 -3.91
CA CYS A 116 -15.58 -6.91 -2.77
C CYS A 116 -16.75 -7.83 -3.15
N GLY A 117 -17.41 -7.56 -4.28
CA GLY A 117 -18.51 -8.38 -4.77
C GLY A 117 -18.09 -9.81 -5.13
N VAL A 118 -16.97 -9.96 -5.83
CA VAL A 118 -16.49 -11.26 -6.34
C VAL A 118 -15.95 -12.16 -5.23
N PHE A 119 -15.14 -11.63 -4.31
CA PHE A 119 -14.39 -12.46 -3.36
C PHE A 119 -14.92 -12.44 -1.93
N PHE A 120 -15.70 -11.41 -1.57
CA PHE A 120 -16.21 -11.24 -0.21
C PHE A 120 -17.75 -11.29 -0.16
N GLY A 121 -18.41 -11.60 -1.27
CA GLY A 121 -19.87 -11.61 -1.37
C GLY A 121 -20.50 -10.26 -1.04
N GLY A 122 -19.77 -9.16 -1.33
CA GLY A 122 -20.15 -7.80 -0.95
C GLY A 122 -19.90 -7.44 0.52
N LYS A 123 -19.39 -8.37 1.34
CA LYS A 123 -19.22 -8.21 2.79
C LYS A 123 -17.78 -7.95 3.23
N HIS A 124 -17.09 -7.07 2.52
CA HIS A 124 -15.77 -6.65 2.94
C HIS A 124 -15.90 -5.65 4.09
N ASP A 125 -15.44 -6.01 5.28
CA ASP A 125 -15.72 -5.30 6.55
C ASP A 125 -15.38 -3.79 6.53
N VAL A 126 -14.28 -3.39 5.92
CA VAL A 126 -13.93 -1.97 5.75
C VAL A 126 -14.84 -1.29 4.72
N TYR A 127 -15.16 -1.99 3.63
CA TYR A 127 -15.95 -1.41 2.54
C TYR A 127 -17.40 -1.20 3.00
N GLU A 128 -17.96 -2.16 3.73
CA GLU A 128 -19.29 -2.03 4.37
C GLU A 128 -19.36 -0.84 5.33
N LEU A 129 -18.29 -0.58 6.09
CA LEU A 129 -18.24 0.57 7.01
C LEU A 129 -18.17 1.91 6.27
N LEU A 130 -17.56 1.92 5.08
CA LEU A 130 -17.43 3.12 4.25
C LEU A 130 -18.68 3.40 3.40
N GLU A 131 -19.50 2.40 3.11
CA GLU A 131 -20.82 2.59 2.48
C GLU A 131 -21.90 3.06 3.49
N ARG A 132 -21.61 3.01 4.80
CA ARG A 132 -22.49 3.57 5.85
C ARG A 132 -22.16 5.05 6.07
N ASP A 133 -23.19 5.86 6.34
CA ASP A 133 -23.16 7.32 6.42
C ASP A 133 -22.03 7.94 7.27
N ASP A 134 -21.80 9.24 7.04
CA ASP A 134 -20.69 10.07 7.53
C ASP A 134 -20.44 10.14 9.06
N ASP A 135 -21.33 9.60 9.88
CA ASP A 135 -21.27 9.69 11.35
C ASP A 135 -20.32 8.69 12.02
N TYR A 136 -19.83 7.67 11.30
CA TYR A 136 -18.90 6.68 11.86
C TYR A 136 -17.45 7.18 11.98
N ARG A 137 -17.12 8.36 11.43
CA ARG A 137 -15.74 8.87 11.35
C ARG A 137 -15.14 9.19 12.73
N SER A 138 -15.92 9.81 13.62
CA SER A 138 -15.50 10.11 14.99
C SER A 138 -15.24 8.82 15.79
N ILE A 139 -16.11 7.83 15.61
CA ILE A 139 -16.01 6.50 16.23
C ILE A 139 -14.77 5.76 15.70
N ILE A 140 -14.53 5.78 14.39
CA ILE A 140 -13.35 5.17 13.76
C ILE A 140 -12.06 5.78 14.29
N SER A 141 -12.00 7.11 14.42
CA SER A 141 -10.80 7.79 14.94
C SER A 141 -10.54 7.42 16.41
N ILE A 142 -11.60 7.36 17.23
CA ILE A 142 -11.54 6.92 18.64
C ILE A 142 -11.07 5.47 18.71
N LEU A 143 -11.71 4.56 17.97
CA LEU A 143 -11.35 3.14 17.94
C LEU A 143 -9.93 2.91 17.44
N SER A 144 -9.48 3.66 16.43
CA SER A 144 -8.09 3.60 15.96
C SER A 144 -7.07 3.98 17.03
N ASN A 145 -7.41 4.91 17.92
CA ASN A 145 -6.52 5.34 19.01
C ASN A 145 -6.61 4.38 20.21
N HIS A 146 -7.79 3.85 20.53
CA HIS A 146 -7.97 2.90 21.64
C HIS A 146 -7.41 1.51 21.33
N CYS A 147 -7.52 1.05 20.09
CA CYS A 147 -6.96 -0.23 19.69
C CYS A 147 -5.42 -0.26 19.78
N LEU A 148 -4.76 0.91 19.92
CA LEU A 148 -3.32 0.99 20.15
C LEU A 148 -2.91 0.76 21.60
N ALA A 149 -3.86 0.79 22.54
CA ALA A 149 -3.60 0.69 23.97
C ALA A 149 -4.03 -0.66 24.57
N ASP A 150 -4.58 -1.56 23.77
CA ASP A 150 -5.12 -2.83 24.26
C ASP A 150 -4.07 -3.94 24.28
N GLU A 151 -3.32 -4.01 25.38
CA GLU A 151 -2.30 -5.04 25.64
C GLU A 151 -2.90 -6.44 25.92
N SER A 152 -4.23 -6.56 26.02
CA SER A 152 -4.90 -7.84 26.32
C SER A 152 -5.09 -8.74 25.10
N LEU A 153 -4.93 -8.19 23.88
CA LEU A 153 -5.09 -8.91 22.63
C LEU A 153 -3.81 -9.62 22.21
N PRO A 154 -3.89 -10.85 21.64
CA PRO A 154 -2.75 -11.45 20.96
C PRO A 154 -2.19 -10.53 19.88
N GLN A 155 -0.86 -10.44 19.77
CA GLN A 155 -0.16 -9.54 18.84
C GLN A 155 -0.68 -9.63 17.39
N GLU A 156 -0.99 -10.83 16.90
CA GLU A 156 -1.53 -11.05 15.56
C GLU A 156 -2.91 -10.38 15.36
N ASN A 157 -3.78 -10.44 16.37
CA ASN A 157 -5.10 -9.81 16.33
C ASN A 157 -4.99 -8.29 16.43
N LEU A 158 -4.07 -7.81 17.27
CA LEU A 158 -3.76 -6.40 17.41
C LEU A 158 -3.30 -5.81 16.06
N GLU A 159 -2.41 -6.51 15.35
CA GLU A 159 -1.93 -6.07 14.04
C GLU A 159 -3.02 -6.05 12.96
N GLN A 160 -3.91 -7.05 12.94
CA GLN A 160 -5.07 -7.07 12.03
C GLN A 160 -5.99 -5.87 12.27
N LEU A 161 -6.29 -5.56 13.53
CA LEU A 161 -7.12 -4.41 13.89
C LEU A 161 -6.43 -3.09 13.57
N GLN A 162 -5.13 -2.97 13.84
CA GLN A 162 -4.33 -1.80 13.50
C GLN A 162 -4.34 -1.50 11.99
N LEU A 163 -4.27 -2.55 11.15
CA LEU A 163 -4.38 -2.41 9.70
C LEU A 163 -5.78 -1.96 9.27
N LYS A 164 -6.82 -2.60 9.81
CA LYS A 164 -8.22 -2.22 9.57
C LYS A 164 -8.48 -0.75 9.91
N TYR A 165 -8.04 -0.30 11.08
CA TYR A 165 -8.24 1.07 11.53
C TYR A 165 -7.38 2.08 10.76
N PHE A 166 -6.17 1.70 10.31
CA PHE A 166 -5.40 2.56 9.40
C PHE A 166 -6.19 2.85 8.12
N ILE A 167 -6.75 1.81 7.48
CA ILE A 167 -7.50 1.98 6.23
C ILE A 167 -8.72 2.88 6.45
N LEU A 168 -9.46 2.65 7.55
CA LEU A 168 -10.64 3.44 7.89
C LEU A 168 -10.29 4.90 8.22
N ASP A 169 -9.24 5.16 9.01
CA ASP A 169 -8.77 6.51 9.35
C ASP A 169 -8.32 7.27 8.09
N LEU A 170 -7.67 6.58 7.16
CA LEU A 170 -7.27 7.15 5.88
C LEU A 170 -8.47 7.48 4.98
N ALA A 171 -9.43 6.56 4.88
CA ALA A 171 -10.63 6.72 4.08
C ALA A 171 -11.57 7.82 4.60
N THR A 172 -11.61 8.01 5.92
CA THR A 172 -12.51 8.97 6.57
C THR A 172 -11.92 10.37 6.76
N SER A 173 -10.61 10.53 6.52
CA SER A 173 -9.90 11.82 6.64
C SER A 173 -10.44 12.86 5.65
N ARG A 174 -10.81 14.04 6.18
CA ARG A 174 -11.49 15.12 5.42
C ARG A 174 -10.57 15.92 4.51
N ASP A 175 -9.30 16.04 4.90
CA ASP A 175 -8.31 16.85 4.19
C ASP A 175 -7.04 16.02 3.94
N ASP A 176 -6.16 16.58 3.11
CA ASP A 176 -4.92 15.92 2.74
C ASP A 176 -3.92 15.85 3.92
N TYR A 177 -4.06 16.72 4.91
CA TYR A 177 -3.23 16.72 6.13
C TYR A 177 -3.56 15.53 7.04
N GLY A 178 -4.84 15.21 7.25
CA GLY A 178 -5.29 14.04 7.99
C GLY A 178 -4.83 12.74 7.33
N LYS A 179 -4.98 12.64 6.00
CA LYS A 179 -4.49 11.50 5.22
C LYS A 179 -2.97 11.34 5.35
N TRP A 180 -2.24 12.44 5.29
CA TRP A 180 -0.80 12.45 5.50
C TRP A 180 -0.42 11.95 6.90
N LYS A 181 -1.09 12.43 7.95
CA LYS A 181 -0.83 12.00 9.32
C LYS A 181 -1.09 10.51 9.51
N ALA A 182 -2.15 9.97 8.90
CA ALA A 182 -2.44 8.54 8.91
C ALA A 182 -1.31 7.72 8.24
N LEU A 183 -0.83 8.15 7.07
CA LEU A 183 0.30 7.54 6.38
C LEU A 183 1.59 7.57 7.22
N MET A 184 1.86 8.67 7.93
CA MET A 184 3.08 8.78 8.75
C MET A 184 3.03 7.82 9.93
N ARG A 185 1.89 7.70 10.61
CA ARG A 185 1.69 6.70 11.66
C ARG A 185 1.87 5.27 11.13
N PHE A 186 1.47 5.01 9.90
CA PHE A 186 1.66 3.71 9.26
C PHE A 186 3.13 3.41 8.97
N ALA A 187 3.88 4.39 8.47
CA ALA A 187 5.33 4.28 8.31
C ALA A 187 6.07 4.09 9.65
N GLU A 188 5.67 4.81 10.70
CA GLU A 188 6.25 4.68 12.05
C GLU A 188 6.10 3.25 12.62
N ARG A 189 5.10 2.49 12.15
CA ARG A 189 4.91 1.07 12.47
C ARG A 189 5.72 0.10 11.61
N GLY A 190 6.61 0.61 10.75
CA GLY A 190 7.51 -0.19 9.93
C GLY A 190 7.02 -0.48 8.51
N TYR A 191 5.83 -0.01 8.11
CA TYR A 191 5.26 -0.23 6.78
C TYR A 191 5.77 0.80 5.75
N TYR A 192 7.10 0.94 5.66
CA TYR A 192 7.73 1.96 4.83
C TYR A 192 7.46 1.77 3.34
N TRP A 193 7.57 0.53 2.85
CA TRP A 193 7.30 0.20 1.45
C TRP A 193 5.87 0.53 1.05
N ASP A 194 4.90 0.06 1.81
CA ASP A 194 3.49 0.30 1.51
C ASP A 194 3.14 1.79 1.54
N THR A 195 3.68 2.52 2.53
CA THR A 195 3.51 3.97 2.63
C THR A 195 4.08 4.67 1.39
N LEU A 196 5.28 4.27 0.96
CA LEU A 196 5.95 4.83 -0.21
C LEU A 196 5.13 4.57 -1.50
N VAL A 197 4.58 3.36 -1.66
CA VAL A 197 3.75 3.01 -2.82
C VAL A 197 2.45 3.84 -2.83
N LEU A 198 1.72 3.89 -1.70
CA LEU A 198 0.47 4.66 -1.60
C LEU A 198 0.70 6.15 -1.91
N ILE A 199 1.78 6.71 -1.41
CA ILE A 199 2.15 8.11 -1.63
C ILE A 199 2.59 8.38 -3.08
N THR A 200 3.26 7.41 -3.71
CA THR A 200 3.68 7.53 -5.11
C THR A 200 2.47 7.47 -6.04
N LEU A 201 1.57 6.51 -5.80
CA LEU A 201 0.38 6.31 -6.62
C LEU A 201 -0.69 7.38 -6.39
N GLY A 202 -0.74 7.98 -5.19
CA GLY A 202 -1.78 8.93 -4.81
C GLY A 202 -1.67 10.32 -5.46
N GLU A 203 -0.59 10.63 -6.19
CA GLU A 203 -0.23 11.85 -6.97
C GLU A 203 -0.44 13.25 -6.34
N ARG A 204 -1.38 13.46 -5.42
CA ARG A 204 -1.77 14.75 -4.82
C ARG A 204 -0.71 15.41 -3.95
N PHE A 205 0.35 14.70 -3.57
CA PHE A 205 1.37 15.25 -2.66
C PHE A 205 2.65 15.76 -3.34
N HIS A 206 2.72 15.84 -4.68
CA HIS A 206 3.95 16.03 -5.46
C HIS A 206 5.05 16.91 -4.83
N ASN A 207 4.72 18.07 -4.26
CA ASN A 207 5.71 19.00 -3.69
C ASN A 207 6.13 18.70 -2.24
N VAL A 208 5.22 18.23 -1.36
CA VAL A 208 5.55 17.81 0.03
C VAL A 208 6.26 16.45 0.05
N ASN A 209 6.15 15.71 -1.06
CA ASN A 209 6.44 14.30 -1.14
C ASN A 209 7.92 13.99 -1.47
N VAL A 210 8.69 14.91 -2.04
CA VAL A 210 10.08 14.59 -2.46
C VAL A 210 10.98 14.25 -1.26
N GLU A 211 10.96 15.08 -0.22
CA GLU A 211 11.80 14.87 0.98
C GLU A 211 11.35 13.65 1.79
N LEU A 212 10.04 13.46 1.93
CA LEU A 212 9.54 12.25 2.58
C LEU A 212 9.88 10.99 1.78
N ARG A 213 9.70 10.98 0.45
CA ARG A 213 10.08 9.85 -0.40
C ARG A 213 11.54 9.47 -0.17
N LYS A 214 12.43 10.46 -0.15
CA LYS A 214 13.85 10.24 0.16
C LYS A 214 14.04 9.60 1.54
N ARG A 215 13.37 10.09 2.58
CA ARG A 215 13.45 9.52 3.94
C ARG A 215 12.93 8.09 4.00
N LEU A 216 11.81 7.79 3.36
CA LEU A 216 11.23 6.45 3.30
C LEU A 216 12.14 5.49 2.52
N ILE A 217 12.66 5.91 1.36
CA ILE A 217 13.64 5.15 0.58
C ILE A 217 14.88 4.87 1.45
N ASN A 218 15.44 5.88 2.11
CA ASN A 218 16.60 5.69 2.98
C ASN A 218 16.30 4.69 4.11
N LYS A 219 15.12 4.75 4.73
CA LYS A 219 14.70 3.76 5.75
C LYS A 219 14.60 2.35 5.17
N ILE A 220 14.01 2.18 3.98
CA ILE A 220 13.91 0.89 3.29
C ILE A 220 15.29 0.32 2.97
N VAL A 221 16.18 1.16 2.44
CA VAL A 221 17.58 0.85 2.13
C VAL A 221 18.32 0.36 3.38
N HIS A 222 18.26 1.12 4.48
CA HIS A 222 18.96 0.79 5.73
C HIS A 222 18.46 -0.47 6.42
N LEU A 223 17.19 -0.81 6.26
CA LEU A 223 16.56 -1.94 6.96
C LEU A 223 16.68 -3.28 6.22
N GLY A 224 17.39 -3.33 5.09
CA GLY A 224 17.74 -4.60 4.46
C GLY A 224 17.86 -4.59 2.93
N TRP A 225 17.59 -3.46 2.26
CA TRP A 225 17.71 -3.42 0.81
C TRP A 225 19.11 -3.06 0.32
N CYS A 226 19.95 -2.33 1.06
CA CYS A 226 21.35 -2.13 0.64
C CYS A 226 22.34 -1.90 1.78
N SER A 227 23.35 -2.76 1.87
CA SER A 227 24.67 -2.42 2.42
C SER A 227 25.61 -1.81 1.37
N ASN A 228 25.28 -1.84 0.07
CA ASN A 228 26.24 -1.53 -1.01
C ASN A 228 25.83 -0.42 -2.02
N VAL A 229 24.62 0.16 -1.98
CA VAL A 229 24.13 1.08 -3.04
C VAL A 229 24.26 2.57 -2.69
N TYR A 230 24.42 2.91 -1.41
CA TYR A 230 24.54 4.30 -0.94
C TYR A 230 25.84 4.58 -0.16
N CYS A 231 26.75 3.61 -0.09
CA CYS A 231 28.06 3.73 0.59
C CYS A 231 29.23 3.94 -0.38
N SER A 232 28.97 4.27 -1.64
CA SER A 232 29.97 4.60 -2.66
C SER A 232 29.77 6.01 -3.18
#